data_AF-A0A5P8WE25-F1
#
_entry.id   AF-A0A5P8WE25-F1
#
_cell.length_a   1.000
_cell.length_b   1.000
_cell.length_c   1.000
_cell.angle_alpha   90.00
_cell.angle_beta   90.00
_cell.angle_gamma   90.00
#
_symmetry.space_group_name_H-M   'P 1'
#
loop_
_entity.id
_entity.type
_entity.pdbx_description
1 polymer ?
#
loop_
_entity_poly.entity_id
_entity_poly.type
_entity_poly.pdbx_seq_one_letter_code
_entity_poly.pdbx_strand_id
1 'polypeptide(L)'
;MSIEASSDPIRQEALAGLIASLVNQGHPLQYAQVMATSIIFQTDLDLRNAQMARLLNWLKQEHKDIYASSLVIVEETRKEFEHRVQEG
;
A
#
# COMPACT_ATOMS: atom_id res chain seq x y z
N MET A 1 10.16 -6.96 -15.88
CA MET A 1 8.91 -6.25 -16.23
C MET A 1 8.81 -5.07 -15.28
N SER A 2 9.14 -3.87 -15.77
CA SER A 2 8.91 -2.65 -15.02
C SER A 2 7.40 -2.53 -14.80
N ILE A 3 6.97 -2.57 -13.54
CA ILE A 3 5.62 -2.14 -13.19
C ILE A 3 5.68 -0.64 -13.43
N GLU A 4 5.26 -0.22 -14.63
CA GLU A 4 5.11 1.19 -14.94
C GLU A 4 4.38 1.83 -13.77
N ALA A 5 4.94 2.92 -13.26
CA ALA A 5 4.25 3.82 -12.35
C ALA A 5 3.02 4.33 -13.10
N SER A 6 1.97 3.52 -13.13
CA SER A 6 0.70 3.85 -13.74
C SER A 6 0.28 5.15 -13.07
N SER A 7 0.22 6.21 -13.86
CA SER A 7 -0.37 7.49 -13.48
C SER A 7 -1.86 7.25 -13.28
N ASP A 8 -2.22 6.64 -12.15
CA ASP A 8 -3.59 6.38 -11.74
C ASP A 8 -4.27 7.76 -11.57
N PRO A 9 -5.18 8.14 -12.48
CA PRO A 9 -5.79 9.46 -12.45
C PRO A 9 -6.57 9.70 -11.15
N ILE A 10 -7.16 8.66 -10.57
CA ILE A 10 -7.91 8.74 -9.32
C ILE A 10 -6.96 9.04 -8.17
N ARG A 11 -5.78 8.39 -8.14
CA ARG A 11 -4.75 8.68 -7.13
C ARG A 11 -4.24 10.12 -7.26
N GLN A 12 -4.02 10.61 -8.47
CA GLN A 12 -3.55 11.98 -8.70
C GLN A 12 -4.60 13.02 -8.28
N GLU A 13 -5.87 12.78 -8.58
CA GLU A 13 -6.98 13.62 -8.16
C GLU A 13 -7.12 13.63 -6.62
N ALA A 14 -7.05 12.45 -5.99
CA ALA A 14 -7.08 12.34 -4.52
C ALA A 14 -5.91 13.08 -3.87
N LEU A 15 -4.70 12.96 -4.41
CA LEU A 15 -3.52 13.66 -3.92
C LEU A 15 -3.71 15.18 -4.03
N ALA A 16 -4.16 15.68 -5.18
CA ALA A 16 -4.41 17.12 -5.37
C ALA A 16 -5.49 17.64 -4.41
N GLY A 17 -6.58 16.88 -4.22
CA GLY A 17 -7.65 17.22 -3.29
C GLY A 17 -7.19 17.27 -1.84
N LEU A 18 -6.35 16.32 -1.41
CA LEU A 18 -5.78 16.31 -0.05
C LEU A 18 -4.84 17.50 0.19
N ILE A 19 -3.99 17.84 -0.79
CA ILE A 19 -3.12 19.01 -0.70
C ILE A 19 -3.96 20.29 -0.54
N ALA A 20 -4.97 20.46 -1.40
CA ALA A 20 -5.86 21.62 -1.34
C ALA A 20 -6.59 21.72 0.00
N SER A 21 -7.08 20.60 0.53
CA SER A 21 -7.73 20.52 1.84
C SER A 21 -6.81 20.96 2.97
N LEU A 22 -5.56 20.45 3.00
CA LEU A 22 -4.58 20.78 4.03
C LEU A 22 -4.13 22.25 3.95
N VAL A 23 -3.97 22.80 2.75
CA VAL A 23 -3.69 24.24 2.56
C VAL A 23 -4.87 25.09 3.04
N ASN A 24 -6.10 24.70 2.74
CA ASN A 24 -7.31 25.39 3.22
C ASN A 24 -7.46 25.34 4.75
N GLN A 25 -6.88 24.33 5.41
CA GLN A 25 -6.79 24.25 6.87
C GLN A 25 -5.70 25.15 7.48
N GLY A 26 -4.92 25.86 6.64
CA GLY A 26 -3.88 26.78 7.05
C GLY A 26 -2.47 26.18 7.12
N HIS A 27 -2.28 24.95 6.64
CA HIS A 27 -0.95 24.34 6.65
C HIS A 27 -0.06 24.86 5.50
N PRO A 28 1.27 24.99 5.70
CA PRO A 28 2.20 25.31 4.63
C PRO A 28 2.13 24.31 3.48
N LEU A 29 2.28 24.77 2.24
CA LEU A 29 2.18 23.92 1.04
C LEU A 29 3.12 22.71 1.09
N GLN A 30 4.37 22.91 1.52
CA GLN A 30 5.35 21.83 1.60
C GLN A 30 4.93 20.75 2.62
N TYR A 31 4.38 21.16 3.76
CA TYR A 31 3.80 20.23 4.73
C TYR A 31 2.61 19.48 4.12
N ALA A 32 1.69 20.20 3.46
CA ALA A 32 0.52 19.62 2.83
C ALA A 32 0.87 18.56 1.78
N GLN A 33 1.91 18.81 0.96
CA GLN A 33 2.41 17.86 -0.04
C GLN A 33 2.96 16.58 0.59
N VAL A 34 3.81 16.70 1.61
CA VAL A 34 4.39 15.54 2.29
C VAL A 34 3.29 14.74 2.98
N MET A 35 2.40 15.41 3.72
CA MET A 35 1.33 14.75 4.46
C MET A 35 0.33 14.07 3.52
N ALA A 36 -0.09 14.73 2.44
CA ALA A 36 -0.99 14.12 1.46
C ALA A 36 -0.37 12.87 0.81
N THR A 37 0.93 12.92 0.49
CA THR A 37 1.65 11.76 -0.04
C THR A 37 1.68 10.61 0.96
N SER A 38 1.97 10.89 2.24
CA SER A 38 1.95 9.88 3.30
C SER A 38 0.55 9.27 3.51
N ILE A 39 -0.51 10.08 3.45
CA ILE A 39 -1.90 9.61 3.56
C ILE A 39 -2.25 8.65 2.42
N ILE A 40 -1.93 9.03 1.18
CA ILE A 40 -2.18 8.18 0.00
C ILE A 40 -1.41 6.87 0.13
N PHE A 41 -0.12 6.93 0.49
CA PHE A 41 0.70 5.74 0.67
C PHE A 41 0.14 4.81 1.76
N GLN A 42 -0.27 5.36 2.91
CA GLN A 42 -0.88 4.57 3.97
C GLN A 42 -2.19 3.91 3.51
N THR A 43 -3.03 4.66 2.80
CA THR A 43 -4.29 4.14 2.26
C THR A 43 -4.06 3.00 1.26
N ASP A 44 -3.05 3.12 0.41
CA ASP A 44 -2.64 2.07 -0.52
C ASP A 44 -2.17 0.81 0.22
N LEU A 45 -1.37 0.95 1.29
CA LEU A 45 -0.94 -0.17 2.13
C LEU A 45 -2.13 -0.87 2.80
N ASP A 46 -3.07 -0.10 3.35
CA ASP A 46 -4.27 -0.65 4.00
C ASP A 46 -5.12 -1.45 3.01
N LEU A 47 -5.30 -0.94 1.79
CA LEU A 47 -6.01 -1.64 0.72
C LEU A 47 -5.31 -2.96 0.35
N ARG A 48 -3.98 -2.95 0.20
CA ARG A 48 -3.21 -4.15 -0.14
C ARG A 48 -3.29 -5.19 0.98
N ASN A 49 -3.21 -4.76 2.23
CA ASN A 49 -3.37 -5.63 3.39
C ASN A 49 -4.77 -6.26 3.43
N ALA A 50 -5.83 -5.48 3.18
CA ALA A 50 -7.19 -5.98 3.13
C ALA A 50 -7.40 -6.99 1.98
N GLN A 51 -6.83 -6.72 0.81
CA GLN A 51 -6.86 -7.63 -0.34
C GLN A 51 -6.15 -8.95 -0.02
N MET A 52 -4.95 -8.90 0.57
CA MET A 52 -4.21 -10.09 0.96
C MET A 52 -4.91 -10.90 2.05
N ALA A 53 -5.45 -10.24 3.08
CA ALA A 53 -6.23 -10.90 4.12
C ALA A 53 -7.46 -11.61 3.53
N ARG A 54 -8.17 -10.97 2.60
CA ARG A 54 -9.31 -11.57 1.92
C ARG A 54 -8.91 -12.79 1.08
N LEU A 55 -7.80 -12.69 0.34
CA LEU A 55 -7.26 -13.80 -0.46
C LEU A 55 -6.88 -14.99 0.43
N LEU A 56 -6.14 -14.75 1.52
CA LEU A 56 -5.72 -15.81 2.44
C LEU A 56 -6.91 -16.48 3.13
N ASN A 57 -7.95 -15.71 3.49
CA ASN A 57 -9.18 -16.27 4.04
C ASN A 57 -9.92 -17.14 3.03
N TRP A 58 -9.99 -16.71 1.77
CA TRP A 58 -10.57 -17.52 0.70
C TRP A 58 -9.78 -18.82 0.49
N LEU A 59 -8.43 -18.76 0.46
CA LEU A 59 -7.60 -19.96 0.37
C LEU A 59 -7.83 -20.92 1.55
N LYS A 60 -7.96 -20.41 2.77
CA LYS A 60 -8.25 -21.23 3.95
C LYS A 60 -9.59 -21.97 3.87
N GLN A 61 -10.58 -21.37 3.23
CA GLN A 61 -11.93 -21.92 3.11
C GLN A 61 -12.01 -22.91 1.95
N GLU A 62 -11.56 -22.49 0.76
CA GLU A 62 -11.79 -23.19 -0.51
C GLU A 62 -10.61 -24.03 -0.99
N HIS A 63 -9.38 -23.73 -0.55
CA HIS A 63 -8.13 -24.31 -1.08
C HIS A 63 -7.14 -24.67 0.04
N LYS A 64 -7.61 -25.50 0.99
CA LYS A 64 -6.83 -25.90 2.19
C LYS A 64 -5.51 -26.60 1.87
N ASP A 65 -5.44 -27.28 0.74
CA ASP A 65 -4.27 -27.99 0.23
C ASP A 65 -3.08 -27.06 -0.05
N ILE A 66 -3.33 -25.80 -0.44
CA ILE A 66 -2.29 -24.80 -0.71
C ILE A 66 -2.25 -23.67 0.31
N TYR A 67 -3.17 -23.62 1.26
CA TYR A 67 -3.23 -22.53 2.24
C TYR A 67 -1.93 -22.41 3.05
N ALA A 68 -1.40 -23.54 3.54
CA ALA A 68 -0.20 -23.55 4.36
C ALA A 68 1.04 -23.08 3.59
N SER A 69 1.23 -23.55 2.35
CA SER A 69 2.34 -23.09 1.49
C SER A 69 2.19 -21.62 1.10
N SER A 70 0.95 -21.15 0.88
CA SER A 70 0.69 -19.73 0.58
C SER A 70 1.07 -18.81 1.74
N LEU A 71 0.87 -19.23 3.00
CA LEU A 71 1.31 -18.46 4.17
C LEU A 71 2.85 -18.33 4.23
N VAL A 72 3.57 -19.38 3.84
CA VAL A 72 5.04 -19.35 3.79
C VAL A 72 5.52 -18.28 2.82
N ILE A 73 4.93 -18.19 1.63
CA ILE A 73 5.27 -17.16 0.64
C ILE A 73 5.07 -15.73 1.19
N VAL A 74 3.97 -15.49 1.91
CA VAL A 74 3.71 -14.17 2.53
C VAL A 74 4.79 -13.82 3.56
N GLU A 75 5.19 -14.80 4.38
CA GLU A 75 6.22 -14.62 5.39
C GLU A 75 7.62 -14.45 4.80
N GLU A 76 7.95 -15.17 3.72
CA GLU A 76 9.19 -14.97 2.97
C GLU A 76 9.26 -13.57 2.35
N THR A 77 8.15 -13.08 1.79
CA THR A 77 8.07 -11.72 1.24
C THR A 77 8.36 -10.65 2.32
N ARG A 78 7.86 -10.85 3.55
CA ARG A 78 8.17 -9.98 4.70
C ARG A 78 9.67 -9.99 5.00
N LYS A 79 10.27 -11.18 5.10
CA LYS A 79 11.71 -11.32 5.39
C LYS A 79 12.57 -10.68 4.31
N GLU A 80 12.24 -10.86 3.04
CA GLU A 80 12.94 -10.21 1.92
C GLU A 80 12.83 -8.68 1.99
N PHE A 81 11.66 -8.16 2.36
CA PHE A 81 11.49 -6.73 2.58
C PHE A 81 12.37 -6.23 3.73
N GLU A 82 12.35 -6.89 4.89
CA GLU A 82 13.19 -6.51 6.04
C GLU A 82 14.67 -6.57 5.73
N HIS A 83 15.09 -7.58 4.97
CA HIS A 83 16.46 -7.70 4.52
C HIS A 83 16.88 -6.52 3.65
N ARG A 84 16.07 -6.15 2.65
CA ARG A 84 16.34 -4.96 1.81
C ARG A 84 16.44 -3.68 2.64
N VAL A 85 15.53 -3.49 3.61
CA VAL A 85 15.57 -2.31 4.50
C VAL A 85 16.84 -2.26 5.34
N GLN A 86 17.38 -3.42 5.75
CA GLN A 86 18.63 -3.49 6.50
C GLN A 86 19.87 -3.21 5.63
N GLU A 87 19.80 -3.55 4.34
CA GLU A 87 20.91 -3.38 3.40
C GLU A 87 20.99 -1.97 2.77
N GLY A 88 19.89 -1.20 2.78
CA GLY A 88 19.81 0.17 2.28
C GLY A 88 19.43 0.25 0.81
#